data_AF-A0A8S9ZC27-F1
#
_entry.id   AF-A0A8S9ZC27-F1
#
_cell.length_a   1.000
_cell.length_b   1.000
_cell.length_c   1.000
_cell.angle_alpha   90.00
_cell.angle_beta   90.00
_cell.angle_gamma   90.00
#
_symmetry.space_group_name_H-M   'P 1'
#
loop_
_entity.id
_entity.type
_entity.pdbx_description
1 polymer ?
#
loop_
_entity_poly.entity_id
_entity_poly.type
_entity_poly.pdbx_seq_one_letter_code
_entity_poly.pdbx_strand_id
1 'polypeptide(L)'
;MLICISNNFIQLFSILVILTRCSCIPRRGLEPWSVILCKFRDLATYEPKTREWFTRWIIGHNEHDSIEKYFWNVSNGVYSISGSNINGWFTISQTQKDILNLINKSRHSGIPQLGSDSSFQYFDIIKDLCYAEAVKNGSVLHRQKITIINAGTAAVFDKKNGVLLTPQLVFSSVLAHEMVHSFFIGHSYSDSKIRVFPYATNGEYDDRYDLMSTANAYMHHSNFGMNGPGLNGPHLDYLGWLPMDRILYFGREGRTNYTLRLSSISVPHTQTQGWLLVMLPFDRDNPNNYYTVELRTPNLVDRGIAQPSILIHRVHKNGHSYYSTLLRQADFYELTDEGTEWVTFTNAVENINAGEQDASSKTIQFIRVSLKQLSKRFLTFN
;
A
#
# COMPACT_ATOMS: atom_id res chain seq x y z
N MET A 1 24.82 51.20 52.07
CA MET A 1 25.07 52.62 51.75
C MET A 1 24.92 52.77 50.24
N LEU A 2 23.90 53.54 49.81
CA LEU A 2 23.59 54.10 48.48
C LEU A 2 23.86 53.25 47.21
N ILE A 3 22.84 52.69 46.55
CA ILE A 3 21.96 53.27 45.50
C ILE A 3 22.73 53.63 44.20
N CYS A 4 22.46 52.93 43.09
CA CYS A 4 21.83 53.55 41.92
C CYS A 4 21.30 52.53 40.88
N ILE A 5 20.08 52.81 40.45
CA ILE A 5 19.21 52.13 39.47
C ILE A 5 19.57 52.60 38.06
N SER A 6 19.48 51.71 37.07
CA SER A 6 18.95 52.00 35.71
C SER A 6 18.66 50.66 34.98
N ASN A 7 17.45 50.12 35.08
CA ASN A 7 16.31 50.27 34.17
C ASN A 7 16.54 49.92 32.67
N ASN A 8 15.80 48.87 32.27
CA ASN A 8 15.07 48.70 31.01
C ASN A 8 15.82 48.28 29.75
N PHE A 9 15.78 46.97 29.45
CA PHE A 9 14.94 46.35 28.41
C PHE A 9 15.45 44.92 28.17
N ILE A 10 14.93 43.94 28.92
CA ILE A 10 15.06 42.53 28.52
C ILE A 10 13.74 42.16 27.86
N GLN A 11 13.75 42.18 26.53
CA GLN A 11 12.69 41.61 25.72
C GLN A 11 12.50 40.14 26.12
N LEU A 12 11.31 39.80 26.64
CA LEU A 12 10.84 38.43 26.66
C LEU A 12 10.69 37.96 25.20
N PHE A 13 11.68 37.24 24.70
CA PHE A 13 11.50 36.38 23.53
C PHE A 13 10.65 35.19 23.98
N SER A 14 9.33 35.35 23.90
CA SER A 14 8.41 34.22 23.87
C SER A 14 8.68 33.45 22.58
N ILE A 15 9.50 32.40 22.66
CA ILE A 15 9.67 31.42 21.58
C ILE A 15 8.33 30.68 21.46
N LEU A 16 7.47 31.19 20.59
CA LEU A 16 6.32 30.48 20.09
C LEU A 16 6.86 29.33 19.23
N VAL A 17 7.10 28.17 19.84
CA VAL A 17 7.31 26.92 19.10
C VAL A 17 6.00 26.63 18.40
N ILE A 18 5.91 27.07 17.13
CA ILE A 18 4.90 26.58 16.22
C ILE A 18 5.22 25.09 16.05
N LEU A 19 4.55 24.26 16.85
CA LEU A 19 4.42 22.83 16.61
C LEU A 19 3.68 22.70 15.28
N THR A 20 4.40 22.78 14.17
CA THR A 20 3.96 22.18 12.92
C THR A 20 3.77 20.70 13.27
N ARG A 21 2.51 20.29 13.40
CA ARG A 21 2.16 18.87 13.50
C ARG A 21 2.62 18.24 12.19
N CYS A 22 3.85 17.74 12.18
CA CYS A 22 4.27 16.81 11.15
C CYS A 22 3.31 15.62 11.28
N SER A 23 2.49 15.41 10.26
CA SER A 23 1.54 14.31 10.21
C SER A 23 2.31 13.02 10.46
N CYS A 24 1.97 12.33 11.55
CA CYS A 24 2.53 11.03 11.91
C CYS A 24 2.36 10.06 10.73
N ILE A 25 3.49 9.56 10.23
CA ILE A 25 3.60 8.62 9.09
C ILE A 25 3.18 7.18 9.47
N PRO A 26 3.52 6.62 10.66
CA PRO A 26 3.12 5.25 10.96
C PRO A 26 1.63 5.12 11.23
N ARG A 27 0.98 4.18 10.52
CA ARG A 27 -0.44 3.86 10.67
C ARG A 27 -0.60 2.66 11.58
N ARG A 28 -0.58 2.91 12.89
CA ARG A 28 -0.67 1.89 13.93
C ARG A 28 -1.94 2.06 14.76
N GLY A 29 -2.44 0.97 15.30
CA GLY A 29 -3.57 0.96 16.23
C GLY A 29 -4.90 0.54 15.62
N LEU A 30 -5.98 0.99 16.26
CA LEU A 30 -7.36 0.63 15.95
C LEU A 30 -8.01 1.72 15.11
N GLU A 31 -8.30 1.41 13.84
CA GLU A 31 -8.99 2.31 12.91
C GLU A 31 -10.24 1.62 12.37
N PRO A 32 -11.40 1.74 13.04
CA PRO A 32 -12.62 1.13 12.58
C PRO A 32 -13.19 1.86 11.34
N TRP A 33 -13.82 1.09 10.46
CA TRP A 33 -14.41 1.53 9.20
C TRP A 33 -15.93 1.35 9.22
N SER A 34 -16.63 2.18 8.48
CA SER A 34 -18.06 1.98 8.20
C SER A 34 -18.28 1.46 6.80
N VAL A 35 -18.85 0.26 6.71
CA VAL A 35 -19.31 -0.31 5.45
C VAL A 35 -20.75 0.13 5.21
N ILE A 36 -21.03 0.67 4.04
CA ILE A 36 -22.35 1.16 3.63
C ILE A 36 -22.77 0.34 2.41
N LEU A 37 -23.74 -0.55 2.61
CA LEU A 37 -24.32 -1.32 1.52
C LEU A 37 -25.42 -0.49 0.86
N CYS A 38 -25.43 -0.41 -0.46
CA CYS A 38 -26.21 0.61 -1.16
C CYS A 38 -26.79 0.10 -2.48
N LYS A 39 -28.01 0.49 -2.82
CA LYS A 39 -28.72 0.04 -4.02
C LYS A 39 -29.23 1.22 -4.82
N PHE A 40 -29.10 1.14 -6.13
CA PHE A 40 -29.83 2.05 -7.01
C PHE A 40 -31.33 1.79 -6.97
N ARG A 41 -32.13 2.83 -7.22
CA ARG A 41 -33.60 2.73 -7.26
C ARG A 41 -34.09 1.72 -8.29
N ASP A 42 -33.50 1.70 -9.48
CA ASP A 42 -33.82 0.78 -10.58
C ASP A 42 -33.36 -0.65 -10.32
N LEU A 43 -32.55 -0.87 -9.28
CA LEU A 43 -32.06 -2.19 -8.86
C LEU A 43 -32.36 -2.46 -7.37
N ALA A 44 -33.43 -1.87 -6.83
CA ALA A 44 -33.72 -1.91 -5.39
C ALA A 44 -33.93 -3.33 -4.82
N THR A 45 -34.27 -4.31 -5.67
CA THR A 45 -34.51 -5.71 -5.29
C THR A 45 -33.25 -6.58 -5.41
N TYR A 46 -32.17 -6.07 -6.00
CA TYR A 46 -30.95 -6.84 -6.21
C TYR A 46 -29.90 -6.53 -5.14
N GLU A 47 -29.52 -7.56 -4.41
CA GLU A 47 -28.44 -7.55 -3.42
C GLU A 47 -27.41 -8.62 -3.81
N PRO A 48 -26.20 -8.23 -4.29
CA PRO A 48 -25.18 -9.19 -4.72
C PRO A 48 -24.81 -10.24 -3.67
N LYS A 49 -24.79 -9.82 -2.40
CA LYS A 49 -24.51 -10.62 -1.20
C LYS A 49 -25.32 -10.09 -0.03
N THR A 50 -25.60 -10.94 0.95
CA THR A 50 -26.32 -10.55 2.16
C THR A 50 -25.45 -9.70 3.08
N ARG A 51 -26.07 -8.95 4.00
CA ARG A 51 -25.35 -8.17 5.02
C ARG A 51 -24.50 -9.07 5.92
N GLU A 52 -24.98 -10.28 6.22
CA GLU A 52 -24.27 -11.27 7.03
C GLU A 52 -23.00 -11.75 6.33
N TRP A 53 -23.04 -11.91 5.00
CA TRP A 53 -21.85 -12.23 4.22
C TRP A 53 -20.80 -11.11 4.33
N PHE A 54 -21.19 -9.84 4.19
CA PHE A 54 -20.27 -8.71 4.39
C PHE A 54 -19.76 -8.63 5.83
N THR A 55 -20.59 -8.95 6.82
CA THR A 55 -20.18 -8.97 8.22
C THR A 55 -19.05 -9.99 8.43
N ARG A 56 -19.21 -11.22 7.90
CA ARG A 56 -18.17 -12.25 7.95
C ARG A 56 -16.92 -11.86 7.16
N TRP A 57 -17.09 -11.26 5.99
CA TRP A 57 -15.97 -10.87 5.15
C TRP A 57 -15.13 -9.74 5.74
N ILE A 58 -15.76 -8.72 6.34
CA ILE A 58 -15.06 -7.51 6.81
C ILE A 58 -14.51 -7.72 8.22
N ILE A 59 -15.35 -8.14 9.16
CA ILE A 59 -15.03 -8.24 10.61
C ILE A 59 -15.12 -9.67 11.16
N GLY A 60 -15.07 -10.67 10.30
CA GLY A 60 -15.01 -12.06 10.72
C GLY A 60 -13.64 -12.40 11.29
N HIS A 61 -13.39 -12.10 12.57
CA HIS A 61 -12.11 -12.39 13.22
C HIS A 61 -11.69 -13.87 13.11
N ASN A 62 -12.67 -14.79 13.19
CA ASN A 62 -12.44 -16.24 13.09
C ASN A 62 -12.50 -16.76 11.64
N GLU A 63 -12.85 -15.89 10.69
CA GLU A 63 -12.87 -16.24 9.28
C GLU A 63 -11.46 -16.06 8.73
N HIS A 64 -10.89 -17.15 8.20
CA HIS A 64 -9.67 -17.06 7.42
C HIS A 64 -9.91 -16.11 6.23
N ASP A 65 -8.94 -15.24 5.93
CA ASP A 65 -8.98 -14.32 4.80
C ASP A 65 -10.07 -13.24 4.84
N SER A 66 -10.70 -12.99 5.99
CA SER A 66 -11.45 -11.75 6.21
C SER A 66 -10.52 -10.53 6.11
N ILE A 67 -11.09 -9.35 5.85
CA ILE A 67 -10.31 -8.10 5.75
C ILE A 67 -9.62 -7.78 7.07
N GLU A 68 -10.32 -7.93 8.20
CA GLU A 68 -9.71 -7.77 9.52
C GLU A 68 -8.52 -8.72 9.70
N LYS A 69 -8.68 -10.00 9.33
CA LYS A 69 -7.60 -10.98 9.45
C LYS A 69 -6.43 -10.69 8.50
N TYR A 70 -6.71 -10.22 7.28
CA TYR A 70 -5.69 -9.79 6.33
C TYR A 70 -4.79 -8.70 6.94
N PHE A 71 -5.40 -7.60 7.41
CA PHE A 71 -4.66 -6.48 7.99
C PHE A 71 -3.93 -6.88 9.27
N TRP A 72 -4.56 -7.71 10.12
CA TRP A 72 -3.89 -8.25 11.30
C TRP A 72 -2.63 -9.05 10.94
N ASN A 73 -2.71 -9.93 9.95
CA ASN A 73 -1.59 -10.77 9.54
C ASN A 73 -0.48 -9.95 8.89
N VAL A 74 -0.81 -9.07 7.93
CA VAL A 74 0.16 -8.24 7.22
C VAL A 74 0.87 -7.26 8.16
N SER A 75 0.14 -6.65 9.09
CA SER A 75 0.71 -5.72 10.07
C SER A 75 1.34 -6.40 11.29
N ASN A 76 1.32 -7.74 11.37
CA ASN A 76 1.76 -8.49 12.55
C ASN A 76 1.09 -8.02 13.86
N GLY A 77 -0.20 -7.69 13.79
CA GLY A 77 -1.02 -7.22 14.91
C GLY A 77 -0.84 -5.75 15.29
N VAL A 78 -0.08 -4.97 14.50
CA VAL A 78 0.16 -3.55 14.76
C VAL A 78 -1.00 -2.66 14.30
N TYR A 79 -1.80 -3.12 13.34
CA TYR A 79 -2.96 -2.41 12.80
C TYR A 79 -4.20 -3.33 12.79
N SER A 80 -5.33 -2.78 13.19
CA SER A 80 -6.62 -3.48 13.15
C SER A 80 -7.77 -2.56 12.78
N ILE A 81 -8.77 -3.14 12.12
CA ILE A 81 -10.06 -2.52 11.83
C ILE A 81 -11.18 -3.04 12.74
N SER A 82 -10.86 -3.75 13.84
CA SER A 82 -11.87 -4.24 14.78
C SER A 82 -12.79 -3.09 15.25
N GLY A 83 -14.07 -3.38 15.49
CA GLY A 83 -15.07 -2.35 15.81
C GLY A 83 -15.62 -1.60 14.58
N SER A 84 -15.23 -2.01 13.37
CA SER A 84 -15.91 -1.62 12.13
C SER A 84 -17.38 -2.05 12.16
N ASN A 85 -18.25 -1.29 11.50
CA ASN A 85 -19.69 -1.59 11.42
C ASN A 85 -20.15 -1.78 9.97
N ILE A 86 -21.13 -2.67 9.79
CA ILE A 86 -21.75 -2.95 8.50
C ILE A 86 -23.17 -2.40 8.53
N ASN A 87 -23.41 -1.37 7.72
CA ASN A 87 -24.69 -0.70 7.59
C ASN A 87 -25.41 -1.24 6.35
N GLY A 88 -26.70 -1.55 6.52
CA GLY A 88 -27.46 -2.39 5.60
C GLY A 88 -27.72 -1.78 4.23
N TRP A 89 -28.40 -2.54 3.36
CA TRP A 89 -28.67 -2.19 1.97
C TRP A 89 -29.68 -1.03 1.84
N PHE A 90 -29.19 0.20 1.87
CA PHE A 90 -29.99 1.40 1.66
C PHE A 90 -30.28 1.61 0.18
N THR A 91 -31.50 1.98 -0.16
CA THR A 91 -31.86 2.31 -1.55
C THR A 91 -31.77 3.81 -1.75
N ILE A 92 -30.85 4.27 -2.60
CA ILE A 92 -30.78 5.68 -2.99
C ILE A 92 -31.89 6.01 -3.99
N SER A 93 -32.34 7.27 -4.01
CA SER A 93 -33.45 7.71 -4.86
C SER A 93 -33.12 7.75 -6.36
N GLN A 94 -31.84 7.76 -6.72
CA GLN A 94 -31.34 7.88 -8.08
C GLN A 94 -31.22 6.51 -8.74
N THR A 95 -31.50 6.47 -10.05
CA THR A 95 -31.11 5.36 -10.92
C THR A 95 -29.69 5.56 -11.43
N GLN A 96 -29.07 4.52 -11.99
CA GLN A 96 -27.77 4.67 -12.68
C GLN A 96 -27.83 5.72 -13.78
N LYS A 97 -28.93 5.72 -14.54
CA LYS A 97 -29.17 6.68 -15.63
C LYS A 97 -29.29 8.11 -15.12
N ASP A 98 -29.92 8.32 -13.96
CA ASP A 98 -30.04 9.65 -13.35
C ASP A 98 -28.65 10.24 -13.05
N ILE A 99 -27.74 9.44 -12.47
CA ILE A 99 -26.38 9.89 -12.15
C ILE A 99 -25.57 10.18 -13.42
N LEU A 100 -25.63 9.29 -14.42
CA LEU A 100 -24.97 9.54 -15.71
C LEU A 100 -25.47 10.82 -16.37
N ASN A 101 -26.78 11.09 -16.31
CA ASN A 101 -27.36 12.32 -16.85
C ASN A 101 -26.89 13.57 -16.08
N LEU A 102 -26.68 13.50 -14.76
CA LEU A 102 -26.14 14.62 -13.98
C LEU A 102 -24.74 14.99 -14.47
N ILE A 103 -23.89 13.99 -14.70
CA ILE A 103 -22.51 14.20 -15.17
C ILE A 103 -22.52 14.73 -16.61
N ASN A 104 -23.36 14.18 -17.48
CA ASN A 104 -23.46 14.60 -18.89
C ASN A 104 -24.10 15.98 -19.06
N LYS A 105 -24.94 16.41 -18.13
CA LYS A 105 -25.42 17.81 -18.10
C LYS A 105 -24.32 18.78 -17.65
N SER A 106 -23.40 18.31 -16.81
CA SER A 106 -22.24 19.10 -16.39
C SER A 106 -21.12 19.18 -17.45
N ARG A 107 -21.06 18.24 -18.40
CA ARG A 107 -20.07 18.19 -19.50
C ARG A 107 -20.66 17.53 -20.76
N HIS A 108 -20.51 18.15 -21.93
CA HIS A 108 -21.10 17.77 -23.22
C HIS A 108 -20.63 16.41 -23.83
N SER A 109 -20.42 15.33 -23.05
CA SER A 109 -19.93 14.07 -23.65
C SER A 109 -20.13 12.79 -22.82
N GLY A 110 -20.95 11.87 -23.37
CA GLY A 110 -20.74 10.40 -23.38
C GLY A 110 -20.86 9.60 -22.07
N ILE A 111 -20.83 8.26 -22.19
CA ILE A 111 -20.71 7.36 -21.04
C ILE A 111 -19.28 7.48 -20.49
N PRO A 112 -19.06 7.68 -19.17
CA PRO A 112 -17.72 7.78 -18.61
C PRO A 112 -16.88 6.52 -18.87
N GLN A 113 -15.68 6.69 -19.43
CA GLN A 113 -14.71 5.61 -19.50
C GLN A 113 -14.04 5.42 -18.14
N LEU A 114 -13.85 4.18 -17.70
CA LEU A 114 -13.21 3.87 -16.43
C LEU A 114 -11.80 4.47 -16.36
N GLY A 115 -11.47 5.14 -15.25
CA GLY A 115 -10.18 5.82 -15.05
C GLY A 115 -10.14 7.27 -15.58
N SER A 116 -11.21 7.76 -16.21
CA SER A 116 -11.34 9.18 -16.55
C SER A 116 -11.88 10.00 -15.37
N ASP A 117 -11.62 11.31 -15.37
CA ASP A 117 -12.18 12.25 -14.39
C ASP A 117 -13.70 12.12 -14.22
N SER A 118 -14.43 11.90 -15.33
CA SER A 118 -15.88 11.75 -15.28
C SER A 118 -16.31 10.43 -14.63
N SER A 119 -15.50 9.37 -14.75
CA SER A 119 -15.76 8.11 -14.03
C SER A 119 -15.52 8.25 -12.53
N PHE A 120 -14.49 8.97 -12.11
CA PHE A 120 -14.26 9.26 -10.69
C PHE A 120 -15.39 10.11 -10.10
N GLN A 121 -15.84 11.15 -10.84
CA GLN A 121 -17.02 11.94 -10.45
C GLN A 121 -18.29 11.09 -10.30
N TYR A 122 -18.50 10.10 -11.18
CA TYR A 122 -19.62 9.17 -11.08
C TYR A 122 -19.60 8.41 -9.75
N PHE A 123 -18.44 7.86 -9.37
CA PHE A 123 -18.31 7.15 -8.10
C PHE A 123 -18.39 8.07 -6.88
N ASP A 124 -17.88 9.30 -6.98
CA ASP A 124 -17.94 10.29 -5.90
C ASP A 124 -19.39 10.67 -5.57
N ILE A 125 -20.23 10.89 -6.58
CA ILE A 125 -21.66 11.16 -6.38
C ILE A 125 -22.34 9.96 -5.70
N ILE A 126 -22.04 8.73 -6.12
CA ILE A 126 -22.62 7.53 -5.51
C ILE A 126 -22.24 7.44 -4.04
N LYS A 127 -20.96 7.63 -3.70
CA LYS A 127 -20.48 7.60 -2.31
C LYS A 127 -21.19 8.66 -1.46
N ASP A 128 -21.33 9.90 -1.96
CA ASP A 128 -22.02 10.99 -1.26
C ASP A 128 -23.52 10.65 -1.03
N LEU A 129 -24.21 10.10 -2.03
CA LEU A 129 -25.63 9.71 -1.91
C LEU A 129 -25.83 8.55 -0.91
N CYS A 130 -24.97 7.55 -0.96
CA CYS A 130 -25.00 6.41 -0.05
C CYS A 130 -24.72 6.81 1.40
N TYR A 131 -23.74 7.70 1.60
CA TYR A 131 -23.47 8.30 2.89
C TYR A 131 -24.69 9.05 3.43
N ALA A 132 -25.28 9.94 2.62
CA ALA A 132 -26.45 10.72 3.02
C ALA A 132 -27.65 9.83 3.38
N GLU A 133 -27.91 8.78 2.59
CA GLU A 133 -29.01 7.87 2.87
C GLU A 133 -28.75 7.03 4.13
N ALA A 134 -27.51 6.57 4.36
CA ALA A 134 -27.17 5.85 5.58
C ALA A 134 -27.37 6.70 6.85
N VAL A 135 -26.94 7.96 6.83
CA VAL A 135 -27.14 8.91 7.94
C VAL A 135 -28.61 9.22 8.16
N LYS A 136 -29.37 9.44 7.09
CA LYS A 136 -30.82 9.65 7.15
C LYS A 136 -31.56 8.47 7.77
N ASN A 137 -31.07 7.25 7.57
CA ASN A 137 -31.59 6.03 8.20
C ASN A 137 -30.99 5.76 9.60
N GLY A 138 -30.31 6.75 10.20
CA GLY A 138 -29.84 6.69 11.59
C GLY A 138 -28.51 5.97 11.79
N SER A 139 -27.75 5.68 10.74
CA SER A 139 -26.43 5.05 10.87
C SER A 139 -25.41 6.01 11.45
N VAL A 140 -24.68 5.58 12.48
CA VAL A 140 -23.50 6.29 12.99
C VAL A 140 -22.28 5.77 12.24
N LEU A 141 -21.63 6.66 11.49
CA LEU A 141 -20.55 6.30 10.59
C LEU A 141 -19.20 6.76 11.14
N HIS A 142 -18.20 5.90 11.00
CA HIS A 142 -16.80 6.18 11.28
C HIS A 142 -16.23 7.15 10.25
N ARG A 143 -15.03 7.65 10.55
CA ARG A 143 -14.31 8.54 9.63
C ARG A 143 -14.02 7.84 8.29
N GLN A 144 -13.48 6.63 8.36
CA GLN A 144 -13.18 5.81 7.18
C GLN A 144 -14.42 5.04 6.74
N LYS A 145 -14.63 4.97 5.42
CA LYS A 145 -15.87 4.45 4.83
C LYS A 145 -15.56 3.55 3.64
N ILE A 146 -16.36 2.49 3.51
CA ILE A 146 -16.40 1.60 2.35
C ILE A 146 -17.85 1.61 1.86
N THR A 147 -18.07 2.06 0.63
CA THR A 147 -19.38 2.01 -0.03
C THR A 147 -19.42 0.80 -0.95
N ILE A 148 -20.44 -0.02 -0.84
CA ILE A 148 -20.66 -1.16 -1.73
C ILE A 148 -21.98 -0.92 -2.46
N ILE A 149 -21.89 -0.68 -3.76
CA ILE A 149 -23.05 -0.40 -4.61
C ILE A 149 -23.40 -1.65 -5.44
N ASN A 150 -24.69 -1.90 -5.65
CA ASN A 150 -25.17 -3.14 -6.26
C ASN A 150 -25.04 -3.22 -7.80
N ALA A 151 -24.28 -2.33 -8.44
CA ALA A 151 -24.03 -2.40 -9.88
C ALA A 151 -22.66 -1.81 -10.25
N GLY A 152 -22.11 -2.27 -11.38
CA GLY A 152 -20.84 -1.80 -11.93
C GLY A 152 -19.71 -2.82 -11.82
N THR A 153 -18.53 -2.40 -12.29
CA THR A 153 -17.34 -3.25 -12.45
C THR A 153 -16.05 -2.55 -12.01
N ALA A 154 -16.17 -1.55 -11.13
CA ALA A 154 -15.08 -0.71 -10.66
C ALA A 154 -14.85 -0.85 -9.14
N ALA A 155 -13.62 -0.56 -8.75
CA ALA A 155 -13.18 -0.36 -7.39
C ALA A 155 -12.34 0.92 -7.41
N VAL A 156 -12.61 1.84 -6.49
CA VAL A 156 -11.92 3.13 -6.43
C VAL A 156 -11.80 3.62 -5.00
N PHE A 157 -10.67 4.26 -4.72
CA PHE A 157 -10.46 5.04 -3.52
C PHE A 157 -10.46 6.54 -3.83
N ASP A 158 -11.09 7.33 -2.95
CA ASP A 158 -10.89 8.77 -2.90
C ASP A 158 -10.66 9.25 -1.45
N LYS A 159 -9.96 10.37 -1.31
CA LYS A 159 -9.57 10.91 0.00
C LYS A 159 -10.74 11.44 0.84
N LYS A 160 -11.84 11.86 0.22
CA LYS A 160 -12.99 12.50 0.88
C LYS A 160 -13.98 11.45 1.37
N ASN A 161 -14.33 10.50 0.52
CA ASN A 161 -15.45 9.58 0.71
C ASN A 161 -15.02 8.11 0.88
N GLY A 162 -13.73 7.81 0.76
CA GLY A 162 -13.15 6.51 1.06
C GLY A 162 -13.22 5.54 -0.12
N VAL A 163 -13.49 4.28 0.18
CA VAL A 163 -13.51 3.20 -0.81
C VAL A 163 -14.90 3.05 -1.41
N LEU A 164 -14.98 2.77 -2.72
CA LEU A 164 -16.18 2.23 -3.36
C LEU A 164 -15.85 0.93 -4.06
N LEU A 165 -16.70 -0.09 -3.86
CA LEU A 165 -16.69 -1.35 -4.58
C LEU A 165 -18.01 -1.60 -5.29
N THR A 166 -17.91 -2.27 -6.42
CA THR A 166 -19.04 -2.76 -7.22
C THR A 166 -19.00 -4.30 -7.29
N PRO A 167 -20.10 -4.98 -7.66
CA PRO A 167 -20.27 -6.42 -7.40
C PRO A 167 -19.20 -7.34 -7.99
N GLN A 168 -18.62 -6.99 -9.15
CA GLN A 168 -17.60 -7.83 -9.80
C GLN A 168 -16.24 -7.81 -9.07
N LEU A 169 -16.00 -6.81 -8.22
CA LEU A 169 -14.74 -6.61 -7.51
C LEU A 169 -14.89 -6.74 -5.99
N VAL A 170 -15.96 -7.41 -5.54
CA VAL A 170 -16.20 -7.74 -4.12
C VAL A 170 -15.38 -8.97 -3.74
N PHE A 171 -14.07 -8.77 -3.51
CA PHE A 171 -13.16 -9.77 -2.96
C PHE A 171 -11.97 -9.14 -2.22
N SER A 172 -11.32 -9.94 -1.36
CA SER A 172 -10.40 -9.43 -0.32
C SER A 172 -9.24 -8.60 -0.86
N SER A 173 -8.53 -9.05 -1.90
CA SER A 173 -7.37 -8.31 -2.42
C SER A 173 -7.74 -6.92 -2.93
N VAL A 174 -8.85 -6.79 -3.67
CA VAL A 174 -9.27 -5.47 -4.19
C VAL A 174 -9.69 -4.55 -3.05
N LEU A 175 -10.47 -5.02 -2.09
CA LEU A 175 -10.85 -4.17 -0.96
C LEU A 175 -9.61 -3.72 -0.16
N ALA A 176 -8.71 -4.65 0.13
CA ALA A 176 -7.47 -4.33 0.85
C ALA A 176 -6.61 -3.33 0.08
N HIS A 177 -6.50 -3.48 -1.25
CA HIS A 177 -5.81 -2.54 -2.14
C HIS A 177 -6.37 -1.12 -2.03
N GLU A 178 -7.69 -0.96 -2.20
CA GLU A 178 -8.34 0.35 -2.11
C GLU A 178 -8.23 0.95 -0.70
N MET A 179 -8.29 0.12 0.34
CA MET A 179 -8.09 0.58 1.72
C MET A 179 -6.66 1.08 1.95
N VAL A 180 -5.65 0.43 1.37
CA VAL A 180 -4.25 0.84 1.52
C VAL A 180 -3.96 2.20 0.86
N HIS A 181 -4.70 2.59 -0.19
CA HIS A 181 -4.62 3.96 -0.71
C HIS A 181 -4.96 5.04 0.34
N SER A 182 -5.77 4.72 1.35
CA SER A 182 -6.05 5.64 2.47
C SER A 182 -4.82 5.98 3.32
N PHE A 183 -3.77 5.16 3.22
CA PHE A 183 -2.50 5.38 3.89
C PHE A 183 -1.49 6.14 3.03
N PHE A 184 -1.90 6.71 1.89
CA PHE A 184 -1.02 7.41 0.94
C PHE A 184 0.01 6.50 0.27
N ILE A 185 -0.33 5.24 0.07
CA ILE A 185 0.45 4.32 -0.76
C ILE A 185 -0.18 4.29 -2.16
N GLY A 186 0.66 4.42 -3.20
CA GLY A 186 0.25 4.31 -4.60
C GLY A 186 0.36 2.88 -5.13
N HIS A 187 0.09 2.69 -6.42
CA HIS A 187 0.32 1.39 -7.07
C HIS A 187 1.80 1.00 -7.00
N SER A 188 2.10 -0.29 -7.02
CA SER A 188 3.46 -0.79 -7.22
C SER A 188 3.75 -0.99 -8.70
N TYR A 189 5.03 -0.88 -9.02
CA TYR A 189 5.56 -0.92 -10.38
C TYR A 189 6.65 -1.98 -10.51
N SER A 190 7.00 -2.36 -11.74
CA SER A 190 8.30 -2.93 -12.06
C SER A 190 9.12 -1.97 -12.94
N ASP A 191 10.40 -2.26 -13.16
CA ASP A 191 11.23 -1.56 -14.15
C ASP A 191 10.96 -2.00 -15.60
N SER A 192 9.97 -2.86 -15.81
CA SER A 192 9.59 -3.33 -17.14
C SER A 192 8.93 -2.23 -17.96
N LYS A 193 9.10 -2.29 -19.29
CA LYS A 193 8.42 -1.38 -20.24
C LYS A 193 7.07 -1.91 -20.68
N ILE A 194 6.49 -2.85 -19.92
CA ILE A 194 5.24 -3.53 -20.27
C ILE A 194 4.08 -2.74 -19.67
N ARG A 195 2.97 -2.66 -20.40
CA ARG A 195 1.69 -2.22 -19.84
C ARG A 195 0.84 -3.44 -19.56
N VAL A 196 0.59 -3.71 -18.29
CA VAL A 196 -0.22 -4.87 -17.87
C VAL A 196 -1.68 -4.67 -18.30
N PHE A 197 -2.17 -3.43 -18.28
CA PHE A 197 -3.51 -3.06 -18.71
C PHE A 197 -3.50 -1.88 -19.69
N PRO A 198 -4.51 -1.74 -20.57
CA PRO A 198 -4.58 -0.64 -21.54
C PRO A 198 -4.55 0.76 -20.91
N TYR A 199 -5.13 0.92 -19.72
CA TYR A 199 -5.20 2.18 -18.97
C TYR A 199 -4.03 2.38 -17.99
N ALA A 200 -3.19 1.35 -17.82
CA ALA A 200 -2.05 1.40 -16.92
C ALA A 200 -0.83 2.02 -17.62
N THR A 201 0.00 2.68 -16.82
CA THR A 201 1.32 3.16 -17.23
C THR A 201 2.33 2.01 -17.27
N ASN A 202 3.50 2.25 -17.88
CA ASN A 202 4.52 1.19 -18.01
C ASN A 202 4.99 0.72 -16.62
N GLY A 203 5.07 -0.59 -16.43
CA GLY A 203 5.47 -1.24 -15.18
C GLY A 203 4.40 -1.26 -14.10
N GLU A 204 3.32 -0.49 -14.22
CA GLU A 204 2.25 -0.44 -13.22
C GLU A 204 1.50 -1.78 -13.13
N TYR A 205 1.25 -2.24 -11.91
CA TYR A 205 0.69 -3.56 -11.61
C TYR A 205 1.59 -4.75 -11.97
N ASP A 206 2.88 -4.53 -12.23
CA ASP A 206 3.81 -5.59 -12.64
C ASP A 206 4.70 -6.11 -11.48
N ASP A 207 4.54 -5.58 -10.26
CA ASP A 207 5.12 -6.17 -9.04
C ASP A 207 4.17 -7.21 -8.45
N ARG A 208 4.19 -8.43 -9.00
CA ARG A 208 3.22 -9.47 -8.62
C ARG A 208 3.30 -9.90 -7.14
N TYR A 209 4.32 -9.49 -6.39
CA TYR A 209 4.54 -9.86 -5.00
C TYR A 209 3.89 -8.89 -4.00
N ASP A 210 3.36 -7.76 -4.47
CA ASP A 210 2.80 -6.70 -3.65
C ASP A 210 1.30 -6.48 -3.91
N LEU A 211 0.55 -6.22 -2.83
CA LEU A 211 -0.88 -5.92 -2.89
C LEU A 211 -1.19 -4.72 -3.80
N MET A 212 -0.30 -3.74 -3.89
CA MET A 212 -0.53 -2.56 -4.73
C MET A 212 -0.40 -2.83 -6.23
N SER A 213 -0.19 -4.09 -6.61
CA SER A 213 -0.33 -4.63 -7.96
C SER A 213 -1.51 -5.60 -8.10
N THR A 214 -2.53 -5.50 -7.24
CA THR A 214 -3.66 -6.46 -7.13
C THR A 214 -4.26 -6.90 -8.48
N ALA A 215 -4.32 -6.03 -9.48
CA ALA A 215 -4.84 -6.39 -10.79
C ALA A 215 -4.10 -7.56 -11.47
N ASN A 216 -2.85 -7.85 -11.09
CA ASN A 216 -2.01 -8.92 -11.65
C ASN A 216 -1.12 -9.61 -10.58
N ALA A 217 -1.48 -9.48 -9.30
CA ALA A 217 -0.69 -10.02 -8.20
C ALA A 217 -0.86 -11.54 -7.98
N TYR A 218 0.10 -12.16 -7.29
CA TYR A 218 0.08 -13.57 -6.89
C TYR A 218 -0.92 -13.82 -5.75
N MET A 219 -2.19 -13.75 -6.10
CA MET A 219 -3.32 -14.01 -5.22
C MET A 219 -3.57 -15.52 -5.05
N HIS A 220 -4.34 -15.88 -4.04
CA HIS A 220 -4.83 -17.22 -3.80
C HIS A 220 -6.35 -17.25 -3.58
N HIS A 221 -6.97 -18.41 -3.75
CA HIS A 221 -8.39 -18.58 -3.50
C HIS A 221 -8.73 -18.57 -2.00
N SER A 222 -9.85 -17.92 -1.67
CA SER A 222 -10.44 -17.86 -0.33
C SER A 222 -11.97 -17.96 -0.40
N ASN A 223 -12.61 -18.08 0.76
CA ASN A 223 -14.08 -18.07 0.87
C ASN A 223 -14.70 -16.72 0.46
N PHE A 224 -13.91 -15.67 0.37
CA PHE A 224 -14.34 -14.32 -0.01
C PHE A 224 -13.73 -13.86 -1.34
N GLY A 225 -13.45 -14.82 -2.25
CA GLY A 225 -12.84 -14.55 -3.55
C GLY A 225 -11.32 -14.66 -3.51
N MET A 226 -10.61 -13.81 -4.26
CA MET A 226 -9.15 -13.80 -4.25
C MET A 226 -8.63 -13.00 -3.04
N ASN A 227 -7.56 -13.50 -2.42
CA ASN A 227 -6.87 -12.81 -1.33
C ASN A 227 -5.35 -12.85 -1.52
N GLY A 228 -4.64 -11.98 -0.82
CA GLY A 228 -3.20 -11.81 -0.96
C GLY A 228 -2.79 -11.03 -2.22
N PRO A 229 -1.48 -10.93 -2.49
CA PRO A 229 -0.41 -11.08 -1.51
C PRO A 229 -0.49 -9.98 -0.43
N GLY A 230 0.42 -10.02 0.55
CA GLY A 230 0.68 -8.93 1.48
C GLY A 230 1.30 -7.70 0.81
N LEU A 231 1.56 -6.67 1.61
CA LEU A 231 2.37 -5.53 1.19
C LEU A 231 3.85 -5.90 1.13
N ASN A 232 4.59 -5.28 0.20
CA ASN A 232 6.04 -5.33 0.18
C ASN A 232 6.66 -4.55 1.35
N GLY A 233 7.92 -4.85 1.64
CA GLY A 233 8.72 -4.29 2.71
C GLY A 233 8.83 -2.76 2.69
N PRO A 234 9.03 -2.07 1.55
CA PRO A 234 8.92 -0.61 1.49
C PRO A 234 7.61 -0.06 2.04
N HIS A 235 6.48 -0.66 1.69
CA HIS A 235 5.17 -0.24 2.17
C HIS A 235 4.98 -0.56 3.65
N LEU A 236 5.43 -1.74 4.10
CA LEU A 236 5.40 -2.10 5.53
C LEU A 236 6.28 -1.20 6.39
N ASP A 237 7.47 -0.82 5.91
CA ASP A 237 8.37 0.15 6.55
C ASP A 237 7.71 1.53 6.63
N TYR A 238 7.18 2.02 5.51
CA TYR A 238 6.46 3.29 5.45
C TYR A 238 5.31 3.37 6.47
N LEU A 239 4.53 2.29 6.63
CA LEU A 239 3.45 2.23 7.61
C LEU A 239 3.93 2.01 9.04
N GLY A 240 5.21 1.71 9.24
CA GLY A 240 5.80 1.33 10.51
C GLY A 240 5.29 -0.03 11.00
N TRP A 241 4.96 -0.95 10.11
CA TRP A 241 4.50 -2.32 10.43
C TRP A 241 5.67 -3.30 10.56
N LEU A 242 6.87 -2.89 10.16
CA LEU A 242 8.11 -3.61 10.45
C LEU A 242 8.70 -3.16 11.80
N PRO A 243 9.22 -4.10 12.61
CA PRO A 243 9.97 -3.76 13.82
C PRO A 243 11.31 -3.12 13.45
N MET A 244 11.57 -1.92 13.96
CA MET A 244 12.73 -1.09 13.57
C MET A 244 14.08 -1.75 13.90
N ASP A 245 14.15 -2.58 14.94
CA ASP A 245 15.33 -3.36 15.32
C ASP A 245 15.63 -4.54 14.38
N ARG A 246 14.75 -4.80 13.40
CA ARG A 246 14.88 -5.84 12.38
C ARG A 246 15.01 -5.26 10.97
N ILE A 247 15.26 -3.94 10.86
CA ILE A 247 15.60 -3.24 9.62
C ILE A 247 17.08 -2.86 9.65
N LEU A 248 17.83 -3.29 8.65
CA LEU A 248 19.24 -2.93 8.49
C LEU A 248 19.40 -1.70 7.60
N TYR A 249 20.05 -0.66 8.11
CA TYR A 249 20.47 0.50 7.31
C TYR A 249 21.90 0.29 6.82
N PHE A 250 22.05 -0.04 5.53
CA PHE A 250 23.34 -0.35 4.93
C PHE A 250 24.27 0.88 4.96
N GLY A 251 25.55 0.65 5.21
CA GLY A 251 26.58 1.70 5.21
C GLY A 251 26.60 2.62 6.44
N ARG A 252 25.63 2.53 7.36
CA ARG A 252 25.57 3.38 8.57
C ARG A 252 26.83 3.31 9.43
N GLU A 253 27.47 2.15 9.48
CA GLU A 253 28.70 1.91 10.26
C GLU A 253 29.99 2.05 9.42
N GLY A 254 29.91 2.60 8.20
CA GLY A 254 31.05 2.68 7.27
C GLY A 254 31.46 1.34 6.64
N ARG A 255 30.76 0.24 6.93
CA ARG A 255 30.94 -1.06 6.27
C ARG A 255 30.40 -1.02 4.86
N THR A 256 31.17 -1.56 3.91
CA THR A 256 30.83 -1.61 2.48
C THR A 256 30.32 -2.98 2.03
N ASN A 257 30.27 -3.96 2.93
CA ASN A 257 29.93 -5.35 2.67
C ASN A 257 29.37 -6.02 3.93
N TYR A 258 28.35 -6.86 3.74
CA TYR A 258 27.63 -7.53 4.82
C TYR A 258 27.32 -8.98 4.44
N THR A 259 27.35 -9.86 5.44
CA THR A 259 26.74 -11.20 5.35
C THR A 259 25.62 -11.27 6.39
N LEU A 260 24.40 -11.51 5.92
CA LEU A 260 23.18 -11.33 6.70
C LEU A 260 22.34 -12.61 6.65
N ARG A 261 21.60 -12.88 7.72
CA ARG A 261 20.48 -13.83 7.68
C ARG A 261 19.18 -13.04 7.53
N LEU A 262 18.52 -13.19 6.38
CA LEU A 262 17.18 -12.64 6.16
C LEU A 262 16.10 -13.59 6.69
N SER A 263 15.03 -13.00 7.22
CA SER A 263 13.77 -13.68 7.53
C SER A 263 12.70 -13.21 6.57
N SER A 264 11.79 -14.11 6.23
CA SER A 264 10.70 -13.77 5.32
C SER A 264 9.70 -12.82 5.98
N ILE A 265 9.32 -11.75 5.27
CA ILE A 265 8.26 -10.84 5.73
C ILE A 265 6.86 -11.46 5.60
N SER A 266 6.72 -12.58 4.90
CA SER A 266 5.48 -13.38 4.80
C SER A 266 5.19 -14.22 6.04
N VAL A 267 6.16 -14.33 6.97
CA VAL A 267 6.07 -15.15 8.19
C VAL A 267 5.90 -14.22 9.39
N PRO A 268 5.06 -14.58 10.40
CA PRO A 268 4.93 -13.77 11.60
C PRO A 268 6.28 -13.43 12.23
N HIS A 269 6.53 -12.15 12.49
CA HIS A 269 7.84 -11.65 12.95
C HIS A 269 8.28 -12.27 14.26
N THR A 270 7.32 -12.66 15.12
CA THR A 270 7.56 -13.36 16.40
C THR A 270 8.10 -14.78 16.23
N GLN A 271 7.96 -15.37 15.04
CA GLN A 271 8.46 -16.72 14.71
C GLN A 271 9.84 -16.71 14.04
N THR A 272 10.43 -15.52 13.83
CA THR A 272 11.70 -15.37 13.13
C THR A 272 12.63 -14.42 13.88
N GLN A 273 13.94 -14.50 13.60
CA GLN A 273 14.97 -13.71 14.31
C GLN A 273 15.93 -12.93 13.39
N GLY A 274 15.96 -13.21 12.08
CA GLY A 274 16.88 -12.55 11.14
C GLY A 274 16.36 -11.20 10.62
N TRP A 275 17.16 -10.44 9.90
CA TRP A 275 16.73 -9.16 9.33
C TRP A 275 15.51 -9.32 8.41
N LEU A 276 14.53 -8.43 8.50
CA LEU A 276 13.31 -8.46 7.68
C LEU A 276 13.44 -7.62 6.42
N LEU A 277 14.19 -6.52 6.52
CA LEU A 277 14.40 -5.58 5.43
C LEU A 277 15.83 -5.04 5.50
N VAL A 278 16.47 -4.90 4.36
CA VAL A 278 17.71 -4.12 4.22
C VAL A 278 17.38 -2.88 3.42
N MET A 279 17.74 -1.70 3.93
CA MET A 279 17.60 -0.42 3.26
C MET A 279 18.97 0.06 2.80
N LEU A 280 19.06 0.44 1.53
CA LEU A 280 20.28 0.91 0.89
C LEU A 280 20.03 2.30 0.31
N PRO A 281 20.46 3.38 0.99
CA PRO A 281 20.37 4.72 0.43
C PRO A 281 21.31 4.81 -0.78
N PHE A 282 20.82 5.32 -1.91
CA PHE A 282 21.64 5.53 -3.11
C PHE A 282 21.75 7.00 -3.49
N ASP A 283 20.82 7.82 -3.01
CA ASP A 283 20.80 9.26 -3.23
C ASP A 283 21.27 9.96 -1.95
N ARG A 284 22.45 10.60 -2.02
CA ARG A 284 23.02 11.35 -0.91
C ARG A 284 22.18 12.57 -0.55
N ASP A 285 21.58 13.20 -1.56
CA ASP A 285 20.92 14.50 -1.42
C ASP A 285 19.42 14.34 -1.12
N ASN A 286 18.85 13.17 -1.44
CA ASN A 286 17.48 12.83 -1.07
C ASN A 286 17.39 11.46 -0.38
N PRO A 287 17.39 11.40 0.96
CA PRO A 287 17.33 10.14 1.71
C PRO A 287 16.01 9.38 1.55
N ASN A 288 14.99 9.96 0.90
CA ASN A 288 13.74 9.26 0.57
C ASN A 288 13.87 8.36 -0.66
N ASN A 289 15.00 8.43 -1.37
CA ASN A 289 15.33 7.58 -2.52
C ASN A 289 16.30 6.49 -2.05
N TYR A 290 15.78 5.27 -1.90
CA TYR A 290 16.57 4.13 -1.46
C TYR A 290 16.11 2.84 -2.14
N TYR A 291 16.99 1.84 -2.13
CA TYR A 291 16.63 0.47 -2.46
C TYR A 291 16.30 -0.30 -1.19
N THR A 292 15.49 -1.33 -1.35
CA THR A 292 15.23 -2.31 -0.30
C THR A 292 15.57 -3.71 -0.80
N VAL A 293 15.91 -4.60 0.13
CA VAL A 293 16.04 -6.04 -0.12
C VAL A 293 15.21 -6.78 0.92
N GLU A 294 14.33 -7.66 0.45
CA GLU A 294 13.42 -8.44 1.29
C GLU A 294 13.33 -9.89 0.83
N LEU A 295 12.88 -10.77 1.73
CA LEU A 295 12.56 -12.16 1.44
C LEU A 295 11.04 -12.38 1.54
N ARG A 296 10.47 -12.96 0.49
CA ARG A 296 9.06 -13.41 0.46
C ARG A 296 9.00 -14.92 0.38
N THR A 297 8.02 -15.53 1.00
CA THR A 297 7.80 -17.00 0.99
C THR A 297 6.32 -17.32 0.88
N PRO A 298 5.92 -18.49 0.35
CA PRO A 298 4.52 -18.88 0.21
C PRO A 298 3.86 -19.21 1.56
N ASN A 299 3.59 -18.21 2.38
CA ASN A 299 3.05 -18.36 3.73
C ASN A 299 1.95 -17.33 4.02
N LEU A 300 0.95 -17.71 4.82
CA LEU A 300 -0.20 -16.88 5.20
C LEU A 300 -0.88 -16.20 4.00
N VAL A 301 -0.83 -14.87 3.96
CA VAL A 301 -1.41 -14.03 2.91
C VAL A 301 -0.67 -14.18 1.57
N ASP A 302 0.56 -14.66 1.61
CA ASP A 302 1.44 -14.82 0.45
C ASP A 302 1.45 -16.24 -0.12
N ARG A 303 0.55 -17.11 0.33
CA ARG A 303 0.45 -18.50 -0.16
C ARG A 303 0.13 -18.63 -1.66
N GLY A 304 -0.20 -17.53 -2.33
CA GLY A 304 -0.34 -17.48 -3.80
C GLY A 304 1.00 -17.39 -4.54
N ILE A 305 2.08 -17.04 -3.86
CA ILE A 305 3.43 -17.07 -4.40
C ILE A 305 3.84 -18.54 -4.62
N ALA A 306 4.52 -18.84 -5.73
CA ALA A 306 4.93 -20.21 -6.04
C ALA A 306 6.13 -20.70 -5.19
N GLN A 307 7.12 -19.83 -4.98
CA GLN A 307 8.36 -20.18 -4.30
C GLN A 307 8.97 -18.98 -3.54
N PRO A 308 9.86 -19.23 -2.57
CA PRO A 308 10.62 -18.17 -1.93
C PRO A 308 11.39 -17.32 -2.94
N SER A 309 11.38 -15.99 -2.77
CA SER A 309 12.11 -15.07 -3.63
C SER A 309 12.71 -13.91 -2.84
N ILE A 310 13.89 -13.46 -3.28
CA ILE A 310 14.48 -12.21 -2.83
C ILE A 310 14.07 -11.12 -3.82
N LEU A 311 13.51 -10.04 -3.29
CA LEU A 311 13.03 -8.92 -4.08
C LEU A 311 13.85 -7.68 -3.78
N ILE A 312 14.11 -6.91 -4.83
CA ILE A 312 14.78 -5.61 -4.72
C ILE A 312 13.83 -4.54 -5.26
N HIS A 313 13.42 -3.63 -4.39
CA HIS A 313 12.56 -2.50 -4.78
C HIS A 313 13.31 -1.19 -4.69
N ARG A 314 13.06 -0.30 -5.65
CA ARG A 314 13.36 1.13 -5.56
C ARG A 314 12.17 1.86 -4.96
N VAL A 315 12.43 2.68 -3.97
CA VAL A 315 11.44 3.57 -3.35
C VAL A 315 11.50 4.95 -3.98
N HIS A 316 10.33 5.53 -4.22
CA HIS A 316 10.22 6.95 -4.55
C HIS A 316 8.90 7.53 -4.05
N LYS A 317 8.88 8.85 -3.87
CA LYS A 317 7.68 9.60 -3.48
C LYS A 317 7.24 10.50 -4.62
N ASN A 318 5.96 10.47 -4.97
CA ASN A 318 5.36 11.39 -5.93
C ASN A 318 4.18 12.11 -5.29
N GLY A 319 4.29 13.44 -5.17
CA GLY A 319 3.34 14.26 -4.44
C GLY A 319 3.21 13.82 -2.98
N HIS A 320 1.99 13.43 -2.60
CA HIS A 320 1.71 12.93 -1.24
C HIS A 320 1.80 11.41 -1.11
N SER A 321 1.94 10.69 -2.23
CA SER A 321 1.86 9.23 -2.24
C SER A 321 3.24 8.59 -2.33
N TYR A 322 3.35 7.42 -1.71
CA TYR A 322 4.55 6.62 -1.61
C TYR A 322 4.46 5.41 -2.55
N TYR A 323 5.52 5.15 -3.32
CA TYR A 323 5.53 4.16 -4.40
C TYR A 323 6.76 3.25 -4.32
N SER A 324 6.59 2.02 -4.78
CA SER A 324 7.67 1.04 -4.95
C SER A 324 7.79 0.61 -6.41
N THR A 325 9.02 0.34 -6.86
CA THR A 325 9.32 -0.25 -8.16
C THR A 325 10.18 -1.49 -7.98
N LEU A 326 9.65 -2.68 -8.27
CA LEU A 326 10.39 -3.93 -8.34
C LEU A 326 11.44 -3.83 -9.46
N LEU A 327 12.71 -3.94 -9.10
CA LEU A 327 13.81 -3.95 -10.06
C LEU A 327 14.22 -5.37 -10.41
N ARG A 328 14.29 -6.25 -9.42
CA ARG A 328 14.77 -7.62 -9.61
C ARG A 328 14.04 -8.56 -8.66
N GLN A 329 13.86 -9.77 -9.16
CA GLN A 329 13.45 -10.93 -8.39
C GLN A 329 14.52 -12.01 -8.60
N ALA A 330 14.91 -12.70 -7.54
CA ALA A 330 15.73 -13.90 -7.63
C ALA A 330 14.87 -15.12 -7.35
N ASP A 331 14.86 -16.08 -8.27
CA ASP A 331 14.28 -17.39 -8.03
C ASP A 331 15.23 -18.21 -7.15
N PHE A 332 14.69 -19.09 -6.30
CA PHE A 332 15.47 -19.96 -5.41
C PHE A 332 16.47 -20.88 -6.17
N TYR A 333 16.37 -20.93 -7.51
CA TYR A 333 17.24 -21.70 -8.39
C TYR A 333 18.22 -20.88 -9.25
N GLU A 334 18.20 -19.54 -9.25
CA GLU A 334 19.15 -18.74 -10.05
C GLU A 334 19.56 -17.44 -9.32
N LEU A 335 20.34 -17.61 -8.25
CA LEU A 335 21.58 -16.86 -8.03
C LEU A 335 22.71 -17.88 -7.76
N THR A 336 22.65 -19.00 -8.49
CA THR A 336 23.34 -20.26 -8.17
C THR A 336 24.68 -20.44 -8.85
N ASP A 337 25.13 -19.52 -9.71
CA ASP A 337 26.56 -19.52 -9.96
C ASP A 337 27.21 -18.92 -8.72
N GLU A 338 28.05 -19.71 -8.04
CA GLU A 338 29.09 -19.16 -7.17
C GLU A 338 29.91 -18.16 -8.00
N GLY A 339 29.43 -16.92 -8.11
CA GLY A 339 29.91 -16.03 -9.18
C GLY A 339 29.03 -14.85 -9.60
N THR A 340 27.69 -14.90 -9.58
CA THR A 340 26.85 -13.87 -10.24
C THR A 340 26.14 -12.93 -9.25
N GLU A 341 25.77 -11.68 -9.55
CA GLU A 341 25.92 -10.82 -10.72
C GLU A 341 25.89 -9.33 -10.25
N TRP A 342 26.39 -8.40 -11.07
CA TRP A 342 26.40 -6.97 -10.77
C TRP A 342 25.04 -6.35 -11.11
N VAL A 343 24.29 -5.86 -10.12
CA VAL A 343 23.17 -4.96 -10.42
C VAL A 343 23.73 -3.55 -10.56
N THR A 344 23.61 -2.99 -11.77
CA THR A 344 23.94 -1.59 -12.07
C THR A 344 22.75 -0.74 -11.62
N PHE A 345 22.89 0.04 -10.55
CA PHE A 345 21.74 0.73 -9.93
C PHE A 345 21.40 2.07 -10.58
N THR A 346 22.29 2.62 -11.41
CA THR A 346 22.07 3.92 -12.05
C THR A 346 22.37 3.83 -13.54
N ASN A 347 21.34 3.99 -14.38
CA ASN A 347 21.56 4.78 -15.59
C ASN A 347 21.86 6.20 -15.13
N ALA A 348 22.86 6.82 -15.76
CA ALA A 348 23.25 8.19 -15.49
C ALA A 348 22.03 9.07 -15.26
N VAL A 349 22.06 9.90 -14.21
CA VAL A 349 21.18 11.05 -14.11
C VAL A 349 21.30 11.79 -15.44
N GLU A 350 20.30 11.67 -16.32
CA GLU A 350 20.20 12.56 -17.46
C GLU A 350 19.85 13.93 -16.86
N ASN A 351 20.89 14.73 -16.66
CA ASN A 351 20.71 16.16 -16.50
C ASN A 351 20.07 16.68 -17.80
N ILE A 352 18.75 16.78 -17.82
CA ILE A 352 17.99 17.30 -18.98
C ILE A 352 18.37 18.76 -19.31
N ASN A 353 19.26 19.42 -18.56
CA ASN A 353 19.68 20.80 -18.79
C ASN A 353 21.19 21.07 -18.84
N ALA A 354 22.06 20.06 -18.92
CA ALA A 354 23.50 20.30 -19.07
C ALA A 354 23.92 20.15 -20.53
N GLY A 355 24.08 21.28 -21.21
CA GLY A 355 24.77 21.34 -22.49
C GLY A 355 26.13 20.64 -22.40
N GLU A 356 26.37 19.80 -23.39
CA GLU A 356 27.64 19.21 -23.83
C GLU A 356 28.90 19.72 -23.10
N GLN A 357 29.22 19.14 -21.94
CA GLN A 357 30.59 19.11 -21.41
C GLN A 357 30.74 18.04 -20.31
N ASP A 358 31.77 17.20 -20.51
CA ASP A 358 32.41 16.25 -19.59
C ASP A 358 31.66 14.95 -19.24
N ALA A 359 31.92 13.91 -20.04
CA ALA A 359 31.44 12.54 -19.86
C ALA A 359 32.31 11.70 -18.89
N SER A 360 33.15 12.31 -18.04
CA SER A 360 34.17 11.58 -17.27
C SER A 360 33.86 11.26 -15.80
N SER A 361 32.70 11.59 -15.23
CA SER A 361 32.35 11.16 -13.85
C SER A 361 30.91 10.66 -13.67
N LYS A 362 30.52 9.65 -14.43
CA LYS A 362 29.31 8.86 -14.09
C LYS A 362 29.66 7.92 -12.92
N THR A 363 29.35 8.34 -11.69
CA THR A 363 29.50 7.47 -10.51
C THR A 363 28.37 6.44 -10.54
N ILE A 364 28.64 5.26 -11.09
CA ILE A 364 27.70 4.16 -11.11
C ILE A 364 27.84 3.42 -9.78
N GLN A 365 26.75 3.36 -8.99
CA GLN A 365 26.72 2.54 -7.77
C GLN A 365 26.26 1.13 -8.12
N PHE A 366 26.95 0.15 -7.53
CA PHE A 366 26.62 -1.28 -7.65
C PHE A 366 26.37 -1.85 -6.26
N ILE A 367 25.31 -2.64 -6.12
CA ILE A 367 25.03 -3.50 -4.97
C ILE A 367 25.07 -4.93 -5.48
N ARG A 368 25.93 -5.74 -4.88
CA ARG A 368 25.97 -7.18 -5.12
C ARG A 368 25.23 -7.87 -4.00
N VAL A 369 24.19 -8.61 -4.34
CA VAL A 369 23.49 -9.51 -3.42
C VAL A 369 23.82 -10.93 -3.84
N SER A 370 24.52 -11.68 -2.99
CA SER A 370 24.76 -13.11 -3.18
C SER A 370 24.01 -13.91 -2.13
N LEU A 371 23.35 -14.99 -2.54
CA LEU A 371 22.62 -15.88 -1.65
C LEU A 371 23.42 -17.15 -1.43
N LYS A 372 23.52 -17.57 -0.17
CA LYS A 372 24.14 -18.85 0.20
C LYS A 372 23.16 -19.67 1.01
N GLN A 373 22.86 -20.88 0.54
CA GLN A 373 22.06 -21.82 1.32
C GLN A 373 22.86 -22.26 2.55
N LEU A 374 22.31 -22.02 3.74
CA LEU A 374 22.79 -22.71 4.95
C LEU A 374 22.24 -24.14 4.87
N SER A 375 23.14 -25.12 4.76
CA SER A 375 22.75 -26.52 4.55
C SER A 375 21.77 -27.01 5.62
N LYS A 376 20.80 -27.84 5.22
CA LYS A 376 19.90 -28.59 6.10
C LYS A 376 20.70 -29.63 6.92
N ARG A 377 21.53 -29.20 7.86
CA ARG A 377 22.19 -30.09 8.83
C ARG A 377 22.30 -29.42 10.19
N PHE A 378 21.18 -29.20 10.86
CA PHE A 378 21.19 -29.09 12.32
C PHE A 378 19.93 -29.71 12.91
N LEU A 379 20.01 -31.04 13.12
CA LEU A 379 19.34 -31.76 14.19
C LEU A 379 20.32 -32.82 14.68
N THR A 380 21.08 -32.51 15.74
CA THR A 380 21.15 -33.27 17.00
C THR A 380 22.23 -32.69 17.91
N PHE A 381 21.91 -32.69 19.20
CA PHE A 381 22.83 -32.45 20.31
C PHE A 381 23.80 -33.63 20.44
N ASN A 382 25.07 -33.31 20.68
CA ASN A 382 25.90 -33.83 21.77
C ASN A 382 27.11 -32.91 21.97
#